data_AF-A0A535RQI4-F1
#
_entry.id   AF-A0A535RQI4-F1
#
_cell.length_a   1.000
_cell.length_b   1.000
_cell.length_c   1.000
_cell.angle_alpha   90.00
_cell.angle_beta   90.00
_cell.angle_gamma   90.00
#
_symmetry.space_group_name_H-M   'P 1'
#
loop_
_entity.id
_entity.type
_entity.pdbx_description
1 polymer ?
#
loop_
_entity_poly.entity_id
_entity_poly.type
_entity_poly.pdbx_seq_one_letter_code
_entity_poly.pdbx_strand_id
1 'polypeptide(L)'
;MRCEELYRLLSIYWQQDDRDIAYNLISAHISTCPSCARGIPSLSEALLSDDTLTCEQCRARFPAYYEATHLDYPLVSMSHVEMAEVAIHLGNCSACRDQYRELERLSVLEESDEVVDI
;
A
#
# COMPACT_ATOMS: atom_id res chain seq x y z
N MET A 1 2.46 8.12 -20.65
CA MET A 1 3.44 9.13 -20.22
C MET A 1 4.83 8.76 -20.73
N ARG A 2 5.59 9.70 -21.29
CA ARG A 2 7.03 9.51 -21.54
C ARG A 2 7.80 10.61 -20.82
N CYS A 3 8.22 10.35 -19.59
CA CYS A 3 9.14 11.22 -18.86
C CYS A 3 10.51 10.53 -18.82
N GLU A 4 11.46 11.06 -19.59
CA GLU A 4 12.79 10.45 -19.73
C GLU A 4 13.56 10.43 -18.40
N GLU A 5 13.38 11.44 -17.56
CA GLU A 5 14.01 11.47 -16.25
C GLU A 5 13.45 10.39 -15.32
N LEU A 6 12.13 10.15 -15.34
CA LEU A 6 11.54 9.04 -14.60
C LEU A 6 12.08 7.68 -15.09
N TYR A 7 12.22 7.48 -16.40
CA TYR A 7 12.83 6.25 -16.94
C TYR A 7 14.29 6.08 -16.51
N ARG A 8 15.07 7.16 -16.50
CA ARG A 8 16.46 7.14 -16.01
C ARG A 8 16.51 6.76 -14.54
N LEU A 9 15.68 7.38 -13.70
CA LEU A 9 15.63 7.09 -12.27
C LEU A 9 15.17 5.65 -11.99
N LEU A 10 14.18 5.14 -12.72
CA LEU A 10 13.78 3.74 -12.64
C LEU A 10 14.92 2.80 -13.05
N SER A 11 15.65 3.11 -14.12
CA SER A 11 16.80 2.28 -14.53
C SER A 11 17.89 2.20 -13.45
N ILE A 12 18.13 3.30 -12.71
CA ILE A 12 19.05 3.32 -11.57
C ILE A 12 18.52 2.43 -10.44
N TYR A 13 17.23 2.54 -10.11
CA TYR A 13 16.58 1.71 -9.11
C TYR A 13 16.71 0.21 -9.38
N TRP A 14 16.61 -0.21 -10.65
CA TRP A 14 16.71 -1.62 -11.03
C TRP A 14 18.16 -2.16 -11.11
N GLN A 15 19.16 -1.28 -11.22
CA GLN A 15 20.55 -1.68 -11.47
C GLN A 15 21.48 -1.57 -10.25
N GLN A 16 21.10 -0.81 -9.22
CA GLN A 16 21.96 -0.55 -8.06
C GLN A 16 21.45 -1.24 -6.78
N ASP A 17 22.39 -1.61 -5.91
CA ASP A 17 22.10 -2.05 -4.54
C ASP A 17 21.54 -0.91 -3.65
N ASP A 18 21.72 0.36 -4.07
CA ASP A 18 21.30 1.55 -3.34
C ASP A 18 19.87 1.99 -3.68
N ARG A 19 18.93 1.05 -3.51
CA ARG A 19 17.52 1.23 -3.89
C ARG A 19 16.83 2.37 -3.15
N ASP A 20 17.26 2.65 -1.93
CA ASP A 20 16.67 3.70 -1.08
C ASP A 20 16.91 5.10 -1.65
N ILE A 21 18.12 5.36 -2.16
CA ILE A 21 18.44 6.65 -2.80
C ILE A 21 17.63 6.82 -4.08
N ALA A 22 17.58 5.78 -4.91
CA ALA A 22 16.82 5.81 -6.15
C ALA A 22 15.31 5.98 -5.88
N TYR A 23 14.77 5.32 -4.87
CA TYR A 23 13.38 5.47 -4.43
C TYR A 23 13.05 6.91 -4.02
N ASN A 24 13.92 7.54 -3.22
CA ASN A 24 13.73 8.92 -2.79
C ASN A 24 13.75 9.89 -3.97
N LEU A 25 14.66 9.68 -4.93
CA LEU A 25 14.74 10.51 -6.14
C LEU A 25 13.51 10.33 -7.05
N ILE A 26 13.02 9.09 -7.21
CA ILE A 26 11.79 8.80 -7.95
C ILE A 26 10.59 9.48 -7.30
N SER A 27 10.43 9.33 -5.99
CA SER A 27 9.31 9.92 -5.23
C SER A 27 9.32 11.44 -5.31
N ALA A 28 10.50 12.06 -5.14
CA ALA A 28 10.66 13.51 -5.28
C ALA A 28 10.35 13.99 -6.71
N HIS A 29 10.79 13.24 -7.73
CA HIS A 29 10.55 13.58 -9.13
C HIS A 29 9.06 13.49 -9.48
N ILE A 30 8.39 12.41 -9.08
CA ILE A 30 6.94 12.22 -9.31
C ILE A 30 6.14 13.39 -8.72
N SER A 31 6.54 13.86 -7.53
CA SER A 31 5.87 14.94 -6.80
C SER A 31 6.06 16.33 -7.45
N THR A 32 7.17 16.54 -8.17
CA THR A 32 7.55 17.86 -8.71
C THR A 32 7.34 17.96 -10.22
N CYS A 33 7.35 16.84 -10.95
CA CYS A 33 7.17 16.82 -12.39
C CYS A 33 5.68 16.85 -12.77
N PRO A 34 5.17 17.90 -13.43
CA PRO A 34 3.75 18.01 -13.75
C PRO A 34 3.24 16.90 -14.67
N SER A 35 4.11 16.34 -15.52
CA SER A 35 3.74 15.22 -16.40
C SER A 35 3.63 13.91 -15.64
N CYS A 36 4.52 13.64 -14.68
CA CYS A 36 4.47 12.45 -13.83
C CYS A 36 3.33 12.56 -12.82
N ALA A 37 3.20 13.71 -12.14
CA ALA A 37 2.12 13.97 -11.20
C ALA A 37 0.73 13.79 -11.84
N ARG A 38 0.52 14.30 -13.06
CA ARG A 38 -0.74 14.13 -13.79
C ARG A 38 -1.02 12.70 -14.25
N GLY A 39 0.00 11.85 -14.35
CA GLY A 39 -0.23 10.44 -14.67
C GLY A 39 -0.23 9.54 -13.45
N ILE A 40 -0.09 10.06 -12.22
CA ILE A 40 -0.38 9.29 -11.02
C ILE A 40 -1.81 8.74 -11.07
N PRO A 41 -2.86 9.54 -11.37
CA PRO A 41 -4.22 9.00 -11.46
C PRO A 41 -4.35 7.85 -12.47
N SER A 42 -3.73 7.97 -13.65
CA SER A 42 -3.77 6.92 -14.67
C SER A 42 -2.93 5.69 -14.28
N LEU A 43 -1.81 5.87 -13.58
CA LEU A 43 -1.03 4.77 -13.02
C LEU A 43 -1.79 4.08 -11.90
N SER A 44 -2.43 4.85 -11.01
CA SER A 44 -3.29 4.33 -9.95
C SER A 44 -4.46 3.56 -10.55
N GLU A 45 -5.17 4.08 -11.56
CA GLU A 45 -6.22 3.33 -12.27
C GLU A 45 -5.69 2.04 -12.91
N ALA A 46 -4.51 2.09 -13.55
CA ALA A 46 -3.90 0.89 -14.15
C ALA A 46 -3.52 -0.16 -13.09
N LEU A 47 -2.93 0.27 -11.97
CA LEU A 47 -2.61 -0.61 -10.84
C LEU A 47 -3.88 -1.17 -10.18
N LEU A 48 -4.91 -0.35 -10.04
CA LEU A 48 -6.21 -0.75 -9.53
C LEU A 48 -6.95 -1.70 -10.49
N SER A 49 -6.71 -1.61 -11.80
CA SER A 49 -7.30 -2.53 -12.78
C SER A 49 -6.73 -3.95 -12.71
N ASP A 50 -5.61 -4.14 -12.00
CA ASP A 50 -4.96 -5.42 -11.77
C ASP A 50 -5.39 -6.08 -10.44
N ASP A 51 -6.65 -5.83 -10.05
CA ASP A 51 -7.23 -6.47 -8.87
C ASP A 51 -7.44 -7.97 -9.12
N THR A 52 -6.51 -8.76 -8.60
CA THR A 52 -6.50 -10.22 -8.72
C THR A 52 -7.21 -10.91 -7.56
N LEU A 53 -7.61 -10.18 -6.51
CA LEU A 53 -8.23 -10.76 -5.33
C LEU A 53 -9.74 -10.85 -5.45
N THR A 54 -10.28 -11.99 -5.04
CA THR A 54 -11.69 -12.08 -4.69
C THR A 54 -11.92 -11.47 -3.31
N CYS A 55 -13.16 -11.04 -3.04
CA CYS A 55 -13.52 -10.51 -1.71
C CYS A 55 -13.30 -11.53 -0.58
N GLU A 56 -13.42 -12.83 -0.85
CA GLU A 56 -13.14 -13.87 0.13
C GLU A 56 -11.65 -13.94 0.46
N GLN A 57 -10.79 -13.98 -0.56
CA GLN A 57 -9.33 -13.96 -0.38
C GLN A 57 -8.85 -12.69 0.30
N CYS A 58 -9.43 -11.53 -0.06
CA CYS A 58 -9.11 -10.27 0.58
C CYS A 58 -9.43 -10.29 2.08
N ARG A 59 -10.65 -10.71 2.46
CA ARG A 59 -11.09 -10.79 3.86
C ARG A 59 -10.27 -11.78 4.69
N ALA A 60 -9.89 -12.92 4.10
CA ALA A 60 -9.02 -13.88 4.77
C ALA A 60 -7.65 -13.30 5.16
N ARG A 61 -7.20 -12.24 4.48
CA ARG A 61 -5.92 -11.57 4.73
C ARG A 61 -6.02 -10.37 5.68
N PHE A 62 -7.22 -9.96 6.12
CA PHE A 62 -7.39 -8.76 6.95
C PHE A 62 -6.54 -8.74 8.22
N PRO A 63 -6.49 -9.82 9.04
CA PRO A 63 -5.71 -9.78 10.28
C PRO A 63 -4.22 -9.57 10.01
N ALA A 64 -3.66 -10.36 9.09
CA ALA A 64 -2.26 -10.25 8.70
C ALA A 64 -1.93 -8.88 8.08
N TYR A 65 -2.83 -8.32 7.27
CA TYR A 65 -2.67 -7.01 6.68
C TYR A 65 -2.76 -5.87 7.71
N TYR A 66 -3.66 -5.98 8.69
CA TYR A 66 -3.76 -5.04 9.82
C TYR A 66 -2.45 -5.04 10.62
N GLU A 67 -1.98 -6.20 11.05
CA GLU A 67 -0.74 -6.32 11.82
C GLU A 67 0.49 -5.88 11.04
N ALA A 68 0.58 -6.20 9.74
CA ALA A 68 1.71 -5.79 8.90
C ALA A 68 1.74 -4.29 8.61
N THR A 69 0.61 -3.59 8.74
CA THR A 69 0.51 -2.13 8.52
C THR A 69 0.63 -1.32 9.81
N HIS A 70 0.50 -1.94 10.98
CA HIS A 70 0.72 -1.31 12.29
C HIS A 70 2.18 -1.48 12.73
N LEU A 71 2.96 -0.41 12.57
CA LEU A 71 4.42 -0.40 12.68
C LEU A 71 4.97 -0.54 14.10
N ASP A 72 4.11 -0.47 15.12
CA ASP A 72 4.57 -0.46 16.50
C ASP A 72 5.15 -1.83 16.90
N TYR A 73 4.51 -2.95 16.51
CA TYR A 73 5.02 -4.31 16.69
C TYR A 73 4.40 -5.28 15.66
N PRO A 74 5.00 -5.48 14.47
CA PRO A 74 4.45 -6.41 13.49
C PRO A 74 4.59 -7.85 13.98
N LEU A 75 3.48 -8.47 14.36
CA LEU A 75 3.42 -9.88 14.80
C LEU A 75 3.45 -10.86 13.62
N VAL A 76 3.16 -10.36 12.41
CA VAL A 76 3.14 -11.13 11.16
C VAL A 76 4.01 -10.49 10.10
N SER A 77 4.72 -11.32 9.34
CA SER A 77 5.44 -10.91 8.14
C SER A 77 4.54 -11.13 6.92
N MET A 78 4.21 -10.05 6.22
CA MET A 78 3.49 -10.06 4.95
C MET A 78 4.40 -9.43 3.88
N SER A 79 4.48 -10.04 2.70
CA SER A 79 5.33 -9.48 1.65
C SER A 79 4.74 -8.17 1.10
N HIS A 80 5.59 -7.27 0.60
CA HIS A 80 5.13 -6.03 -0.05
C HIS A 80 4.17 -6.29 -1.21
N VAL A 81 4.31 -7.43 -1.90
CA VAL A 81 3.40 -7.83 -2.98
C VAL A 81 2.02 -8.16 -2.43
N GLU A 82 1.94 -8.99 -1.40
CA GLU A 82 0.66 -9.36 -0.78
C GLU A 82 -0.03 -8.14 -0.14
N MET A 83 0.73 -7.25 0.51
CA MET A 83 0.21 -5.99 1.03
C MET A 83 -0.35 -5.11 -0.09
N ALA A 84 0.36 -5.01 -1.22
CA ALA A 84 -0.09 -4.24 -2.37
C ALA A 84 -1.39 -4.82 -2.97
N GLU A 85 -1.50 -6.14 -3.11
CA GLU A 85 -2.72 -6.81 -3.59
C GLU A 85 -3.94 -6.48 -2.71
N VAL A 86 -3.78 -6.56 -1.38
CA VAL A 86 -4.86 -6.22 -0.45
C VAL A 86 -5.22 -4.74 -0.53
N ALA A 87 -4.22 -3.85 -0.55
CA ALA A 87 -4.43 -2.41 -0.67
C ALA A 87 -5.17 -2.04 -1.96
N ILE A 88 -4.82 -2.67 -3.09
CA ILE A 88 -5.48 -2.52 -4.39
C ILE A 88 -6.95 -2.93 -4.28
N HIS A 89 -7.23 -4.13 -3.74
CA HIS A 89 -8.61 -4.61 -3.60
C HIS A 89 -9.47 -3.71 -2.69
N LEU A 90 -8.91 -3.22 -1.58
CA LEU A 90 -9.61 -2.27 -0.70
C LEU A 90 -9.85 -0.91 -1.38
N GLY A 91 -9.00 -0.51 -2.32
CA GLY A 91 -9.23 0.65 -3.18
C GLY A 91 -10.47 0.49 -4.07
N ASN A 92 -10.64 -0.70 -4.65
CA ASN A 92 -11.70 -0.99 -5.62
C ASN A 92 -13.03 -1.44 -5.02
N CYS A 93 -12.98 -2.26 -3.98
CA CYS A 93 -14.16 -2.89 -3.40
C CYS A 93 -14.62 -2.11 -2.16
N SER A 94 -15.70 -1.32 -2.30
CA SER A 94 -16.27 -0.58 -1.18
C SER A 94 -16.70 -1.47 -0.03
N ALA A 95 -17.25 -2.64 -0.32
CA ALA A 95 -17.68 -3.59 0.71
C ALA A 95 -16.51 -4.12 1.55
N CYS A 96 -15.40 -4.51 0.91
CA CYS A 96 -14.20 -4.95 1.62
C CYS A 96 -13.58 -3.80 2.41
N ARG A 97 -13.54 -2.59 1.84
CA ARG A 97 -13.04 -1.40 2.52
C ARG A 97 -13.83 -1.04 3.77
N ASP A 98 -15.16 -1.07 3.70
CA ASP A 98 -16.01 -0.74 4.84
C ASP A 98 -15.88 -1.81 5.94
N GLN A 99 -15.76 -3.09 5.57
CA GLN A 99 -15.50 -4.17 6.53
C GLN A 99 -14.11 -4.04 7.18
N TYR A 100 -13.09 -3.70 6.40
CA TYR A 100 -11.74 -3.50 6.93
C TYR A 100 -11.68 -2.31 7.89
N ARG A 101 -12.35 -1.20 7.58
CA ARG A 101 -12.47 -0.05 8.49
C ARG A 101 -13.17 -0.39 9.80
N GLU A 102 -14.15 -1.29 9.76
CA GLU A 102 -14.82 -1.74 10.98
C GLU A 102 -13.89 -2.61 11.82
N LEU A 103 -13.09 -3.48 11.19
CA LEU A 103 -12.04 -4.22 11.88
C LEU A 103 -11.03 -3.26 12.54
N GLU A 104 -10.54 -2.25 11.83
CA GLU A 104 -9.65 -1.23 12.40
C GLU A 104 -10.27 -0.56 13.64
N ARG A 105 -11.56 -0.23 13.60
CA ARG A 105 -12.26 0.38 14.75
C ARG A 105 -12.36 -0.57 15.94
N LEU A 106 -12.67 -1.84 15.69
CA LEU A 106 -12.80 -2.84 16.75
C LEU A 106 -11.45 -3.09 17.44
N SER A 107 -10.37 -3.20 16.68
CA SER A 107 -9.03 -3.38 17.22
C SER A 107 -8.60 -2.22 18.13
N VAL A 108 -8.89 -0.97 17.74
CA VAL A 108 -8.60 0.20 18.60
C VAL A 108 -9.39 0.17 19.91
N LEU A 109 -10.64 -0.32 19.89
CA LEU A 109 -11.46 -0.46 21.10
C LEU A 109 -10.91 -1.55 22.04
N GLU A 110 -10.47 -2.68 21.50
CA GLU A 110 -9.85 -3.77 22.27
C GLU A 110 -8.55 -3.31 22.93
N GLU A 111 -7.68 -2.61 22.18
CA GLU A 111 -6.45 -2.00 22.71
C GLU A 111 -6.73 -0.97 23.81
N SER A 112 -7.87 -0.28 23.76
CA SER A 112 -8.27 0.74 24.75
C SER A 112 -8.83 0.12 26.04
N ASP A 113 -9.58 -0.97 25.94
CA ASP A 113 -10.14 -1.69 27.09
C ASP A 113 -9.07 -2.48 27.86
N GLU A 114 -8.00 -2.96 27.20
CA GLU A 114 -6.84 -3.55 27.89
C GLU A 114 -6.11 -2.57 28.83
N VAL A 115 -6.29 -1.25 28.66
CA VAL A 115 -5.66 -0.22 29.51
C VAL A 115 -6.49 0.09 30.77
N VAL A 116 -7.70 -0.46 30.89
CA VAL A 116 -8.60 -0.25 32.05
C VAL A 116 -8.50 -1.43 33.02
N ASP A 117 -7.31 -1.72 33.51
CA ASP A 117 -7.10 -2.57 34.69
C ASP A 117 -5.83 -2.12 35.45
N ILE A 118 -5.90 -0.93 36.08
CA ILE A 118 -5.00 -0.50 37.18
C ILE A 118 -5.81 0.28 38.23
#